data_AF-A0A7V9DN40-F1
#
_entry.id   AF-A0A7V9DN40-F1
#
_cell.length_a   1.000
_cell.length_b   1.000
_cell.length_c   1.000
_cell.angle_alpha   90.00
_cell.angle_beta   90.00
_cell.angle_gamma   90.00
#
_symmetry.space_group_name_H-M   'P 1'
#
loop_
_entity.id
_entity.type
_entity.pdbx_description
1 polymer ?
#
loop_
_entity_poly.entity_id
_entity_poly.type
_entity_poly.pdbx_seq_one_letter_code
_entity_poly.pdbx_strand_id
1 'polypeptide(L)'
;MSVEITTVADDLIVAHDGTQVERLVGLSPDADYDIASQVVRTLPRPGGELLCRIGTVNDVHFGEVEAGRVDDHPGGPVRRVEPGATPYPEVMNRAAVAEMSGADLAAVIVKGDVSTDGTDDEFAMFESIYGAGFGDRLHTVRGNHDAYRGQQRYEGDQWIELPGVAVALVDTAVPFKPNGTLSSEQLDWLDDRAAVATTPVIVMGHHQQWIGAGRTAAEVTPVEHGDEYFGIDPAASDALAAVIERRPAIIAYTAGHTHRHRVRTTSGGVPSIEIGCVKDFPGTWAEYRVYETAVLQVVHRMSSPEALAWSERCRDLYSDFDLNYTKYALGTLQDRCFTIPTR
;
A
#
# COMPACT_ATOMS: atom_id res chain seq x y z
N MET A 1 -21.41 -15.20 -1.57
CA MET A 1 -20.12 -15.10 -2.28
C MET A 1 -19.27 -16.27 -1.82
N SER A 2 -18.16 -16.59 -2.48
CA SER A 2 -17.21 -17.56 -1.89
C SER A 2 -16.45 -16.88 -0.77
N VAL A 3 -16.16 -17.59 0.32
CA VAL A 3 -15.34 -17.03 1.41
C VAL A 3 -13.93 -16.74 0.90
N GLU A 4 -13.43 -15.54 1.17
CA GLU A 4 -12.12 -15.05 0.74
C GLU A 4 -11.12 -15.16 1.89
N ILE A 5 -10.00 -15.84 1.69
CA ILE A 5 -8.86 -15.79 2.62
C ILE A 5 -8.10 -14.49 2.35
N THR A 6 -8.29 -13.49 3.21
CA THR A 6 -7.76 -12.15 2.96
C THR A 6 -6.38 -11.96 3.56
N THR A 7 -6.11 -12.60 4.70
CA THR A 7 -4.88 -12.41 5.49
C THR A 7 -4.34 -13.76 5.95
N VAL A 8 -3.04 -13.99 5.75
CA VAL A 8 -2.30 -15.12 6.33
C VAL A 8 -0.95 -14.63 6.83
N ALA A 9 -0.69 -14.78 8.11
CA ALA A 9 0.61 -14.51 8.73
C ALA A 9 1.22 -15.80 9.29
N ASP A 10 2.30 -15.68 10.05
CA ASP A 10 2.92 -16.79 10.76
C ASP A 10 2.10 -17.28 11.98
N ASP A 11 1.13 -16.49 12.43
CA ASP A 11 0.32 -16.77 13.62
C ASP A 11 -1.18 -16.40 13.48
N LEU A 12 -1.62 -16.00 12.27
CA LEU A 12 -2.93 -15.42 12.01
C LEU A 12 -3.47 -15.90 10.66
N ILE A 13 -4.76 -16.26 10.62
CA ILE A 13 -5.52 -16.40 9.38
C ILE A 13 -6.83 -15.62 9.52
N VAL A 14 -7.21 -14.84 8.51
CA VAL A 14 -8.48 -14.12 8.45
C VAL A 14 -9.21 -14.46 7.16
N ALA A 15 -10.49 -14.82 7.30
CA ALA A 15 -11.39 -15.10 6.20
C ALA A 15 -12.62 -14.17 6.25
N HIS A 16 -13.08 -13.73 5.09
CA HIS A 16 -14.23 -12.84 4.93
C HIS A 16 -15.30 -13.47 4.02
N ASP A 17 -16.55 -13.53 4.47
CA ASP A 17 -17.72 -13.81 3.65
C ASP A 17 -18.63 -12.58 3.65
N GLY A 18 -18.41 -11.70 2.67
CA GLY A 18 -19.00 -10.37 2.65
C GLY A 18 -18.59 -9.59 3.91
N THR A 19 -19.56 -9.31 4.77
CA THR A 19 -19.36 -8.59 6.04
C THR A 19 -19.10 -9.49 7.25
N GLN A 20 -19.15 -10.82 7.08
CA GLN A 20 -18.82 -11.77 8.15
C GLN A 20 -17.32 -12.04 8.16
N VAL A 21 -16.74 -12.12 9.36
CA VAL A 21 -15.30 -12.31 9.55
C VAL A 21 -15.07 -13.51 10.46
N GLU A 22 -14.24 -14.43 9.99
CA GLU A 22 -13.69 -15.52 10.79
C GLU A 22 -12.19 -15.28 10.98
N ARG A 23 -11.71 -15.37 12.22
CA ARG A 23 -10.31 -15.11 12.57
C ARG A 23 -9.76 -16.22 13.45
N LEU A 24 -8.63 -16.77 13.06
CA LEU A 24 -7.82 -17.69 13.85
C LEU A 24 -6.53 -16.99 14.25
N VAL A 25 -6.26 -16.89 15.56
CA VAL A 25 -5.09 -16.19 16.13
C VAL A 25 -4.24 -17.13 17.00
N GLY A 26 -2.98 -16.79 17.22
CA GLY A 26 -2.08 -17.59 18.05
C GLY A 26 -1.75 -18.93 17.42
N LEU A 27 -1.77 -18.99 16.09
CA LEU A 27 -1.48 -20.19 15.32
C LEU A 27 0.01 -20.52 15.36
N SER A 28 0.32 -21.79 15.14
CA SER A 28 1.68 -22.24 14.88
C SER A 28 2.09 -21.83 13.47
N PRO A 29 3.34 -21.39 13.27
CA PRO A 29 3.86 -21.09 11.94
C PRO A 29 4.04 -22.37 11.12
N ASP A 30 3.98 -22.24 9.80
CA ASP A 30 4.17 -23.33 8.83
C ASP A 30 3.26 -24.56 9.10
N ALA A 31 2.00 -24.31 9.48
CA ALA A 31 1.04 -25.35 9.82
C ALA A 31 -0.29 -25.15 9.10
N ASP A 32 -0.96 -26.25 8.78
CA ASP A 32 -2.24 -26.26 8.07
C ASP A 32 -3.39 -26.12 9.08
N TYR A 33 -4.37 -25.28 8.73
CA TYR A 33 -5.58 -25.04 9.51
C TYR A 33 -6.81 -25.08 8.61
N ASP A 34 -7.92 -25.59 9.13
CA ASP A 34 -9.24 -25.50 8.49
C ASP A 34 -9.91 -24.17 8.88
N ILE A 35 -10.26 -23.36 7.88
CA ILE A 35 -11.04 -22.13 8.04
C ILE A 35 -11.98 -21.98 6.85
N ALA A 36 -13.25 -21.64 7.07
CA ALA A 36 -14.22 -21.48 6.00
C ALA A 36 -14.25 -22.61 4.96
N SER A 37 -14.11 -23.87 5.42
CA SER A 37 -14.01 -25.08 4.57
C SER A 37 -12.83 -25.10 3.60
N GLN A 38 -11.77 -24.35 3.89
CA GLN A 38 -10.51 -24.31 3.13
C GLN A 38 -9.35 -24.69 4.06
N VAL A 39 -8.42 -25.49 3.53
CA VAL A 39 -7.14 -25.76 4.22
C VAL A 39 -6.19 -24.62 3.88
N VAL A 40 -5.76 -23.88 4.88
CA VAL A 40 -4.86 -22.74 4.74
C VAL A 40 -3.64 -22.97 5.62
N ARG A 41 -2.45 -22.80 5.03
CA ARG A 41 -1.17 -22.93 5.74
C ARG A 41 -0.68 -21.56 6.18
N THR A 42 -0.35 -21.41 7.46
CA THR A 42 0.32 -20.20 7.98
C THR A 42 1.70 -20.01 7.34
N LEU A 43 2.16 -18.77 7.26
CA LEU A 43 3.51 -18.50 6.76
C LEU A 43 4.57 -19.09 7.73
N PRO A 44 5.75 -19.48 7.24
CA PRO A 44 6.87 -19.78 8.11
C PRO A 44 7.27 -18.51 8.87
N ARG A 45 7.50 -18.63 10.17
CA ARG A 45 8.09 -17.55 10.96
C ARG A 45 9.55 -17.39 10.57
N PRO A 46 10.01 -16.19 10.19
CA PRO A 46 11.43 -15.93 9.98
C PRO A 46 12.26 -16.29 11.21
N GLY A 47 13.52 -16.63 11.00
CA GLY A 47 14.46 -16.89 12.08
C GLY A 47 14.78 -15.63 12.88
N GLY A 48 15.10 -15.82 14.16
CA GLY A 48 15.49 -14.74 15.07
C GLY A 48 14.33 -14.10 15.82
N GLU A 49 14.63 -13.02 16.53
CA GLU A 49 13.63 -12.24 17.29
C GLU A 49 12.81 -11.33 16.37
N LEU A 50 11.56 -11.04 16.77
CA LEU A 50 10.77 -9.97 16.18
C LEU A 50 11.29 -8.63 16.72
N LEU A 51 11.88 -7.81 15.86
CA LEU A 51 12.55 -6.56 16.21
C LEU A 51 11.59 -5.37 16.26
N CYS A 52 10.71 -5.25 15.26
CA CYS A 52 9.64 -4.25 15.26
C CYS A 52 8.50 -4.61 14.28
N ARG A 53 7.41 -3.84 14.36
CA ARG A 53 6.31 -3.85 13.38
C ARG A 53 6.14 -2.46 12.78
N ILE A 54 5.91 -2.41 11.47
CA ILE A 54 5.58 -1.17 10.75
C ILE A 54 4.21 -1.36 10.14
N GLY A 55 3.31 -0.38 10.30
CA GLY A 55 2.04 -0.38 9.60
C GLY A 55 2.05 0.66 8.49
N THR A 56 1.42 0.37 7.37
CA THR A 56 1.32 1.30 6.25
C THR A 56 -0.09 1.37 5.70
N VAL A 57 -0.45 2.57 5.27
CA VAL A 57 -1.67 2.89 4.51
C VAL A 57 -1.30 3.69 3.27
N ASN A 58 -2.25 3.85 2.36
CA ASN A 58 -2.18 4.67 1.16
C ASN A 58 -3.59 4.93 0.66
N ASP A 59 -3.73 5.95 -0.20
CA ASP A 59 -5.00 6.27 -0.86
C ASP A 59 -6.11 6.42 0.20
N VAL A 60 -5.84 7.31 1.17
CA VAL A 60 -6.76 7.59 2.28
C VAL A 60 -7.81 8.62 1.90
N HIS A 61 -7.53 9.48 0.91
CA HIS A 61 -8.48 10.32 0.19
C HIS A 61 -9.48 11.09 1.07
N PHE A 62 -8.99 11.80 2.09
CA PHE A 62 -9.85 12.71 2.82
C PHE A 62 -10.49 13.72 1.85
N GLY A 63 -11.80 13.95 2.00
CA GLY A 63 -12.61 14.82 1.14
C GLY A 63 -13.36 14.12 0.00
N GLU A 64 -13.07 12.86 -0.31
CA GLU A 64 -13.73 12.16 -1.42
C GLU A 64 -15.22 11.90 -1.09
N VAL A 65 -16.10 12.28 -2.03
CA VAL A 65 -17.56 12.12 -1.89
C VAL A 65 -18.13 11.06 -2.82
N GLU A 66 -17.37 10.63 -3.82
CA GLU A 66 -17.81 9.78 -4.92
C GLU A 66 -16.75 8.72 -5.25
N ALA A 67 -16.94 7.49 -4.76
CA ALA A 67 -16.05 6.39 -5.08
C ALA A 67 -16.36 5.80 -6.46
N GLY A 68 -15.32 5.48 -7.21
CA GLY A 68 -15.43 4.88 -8.55
C GLY A 68 -15.60 5.88 -9.69
N ARG A 69 -15.42 7.17 -9.45
CA ARG A 69 -15.41 8.17 -10.51
C ARG A 69 -14.06 8.16 -11.24
N VAL A 70 -14.11 8.12 -12.56
CA VAL A 70 -12.94 8.28 -13.44
C VAL A 70 -13.08 9.62 -14.15
N ASP A 71 -12.31 10.62 -13.73
CA ASP A 71 -12.36 12.00 -14.27
C ASP A 71 -13.81 12.52 -14.43
N ASP A 72 -14.09 13.16 -15.58
CA ASP A 72 -15.42 13.64 -15.96
C ASP A 72 -16.28 12.56 -16.65
N HIS A 73 -15.85 11.28 -16.64
CA HIS A 73 -16.57 10.23 -17.34
C HIS A 73 -17.96 10.00 -16.70
N PRO A 74 -19.05 9.97 -17.50
CA PRO A 74 -20.41 9.86 -16.97
C PRO A 74 -20.79 8.44 -16.53
N GLY A 75 -19.97 7.45 -16.89
CA GLY A 75 -20.15 6.02 -16.53
C GLY A 75 -19.91 5.73 -15.05
N GLY A 76 -20.16 4.49 -14.62
CA GLY A 76 -20.03 4.08 -13.23
C GLY A 76 -19.61 2.60 -13.05
N PRO A 77 -20.09 1.93 -11.99
CA PRO A 77 -20.94 2.45 -10.93
C PRO A 77 -20.20 3.40 -9.98
N VAL A 78 -20.83 4.53 -9.66
CA VAL A 78 -20.33 5.48 -8.64
C VAL A 78 -21.06 5.22 -7.33
N ARG A 79 -20.32 5.14 -6.21
CA ARG A 79 -20.86 4.97 -4.87
C ARG A 79 -20.77 6.26 -4.07
N ARG A 80 -21.79 6.51 -3.26
CA ARG A 80 -21.88 7.63 -2.32
C ARG A 80 -22.43 7.12 -1.00
N VAL A 81 -22.07 7.78 0.08
CA VAL A 81 -22.81 7.65 1.35
C VAL A 81 -24.13 8.40 1.24
N GLU A 82 -25.09 8.07 2.10
CA GLU A 82 -26.37 8.79 2.15
C GLU A 82 -26.15 10.25 2.58
N PRO A 83 -26.99 11.20 2.11
CA PRO A 83 -26.90 12.59 2.55
C PRO A 83 -26.93 12.72 4.08
N GLY A 84 -25.94 13.42 4.64
CA GLY A 84 -25.82 13.63 6.09
C GLY A 84 -25.15 12.48 6.86
N ALA A 85 -24.80 11.36 6.20
CA ALA A 85 -23.93 10.35 6.79
C ALA A 85 -22.48 10.84 6.83
N THR A 86 -21.68 10.26 7.72
CA THR A 86 -20.23 10.48 7.77
C THR A 86 -19.60 10.10 6.42
N PRO A 87 -18.72 10.94 5.84
CA PRO A 87 -17.99 10.61 4.62
C PRO A 87 -17.26 9.26 4.75
N TYR A 88 -17.30 8.44 3.69
CA TYR A 88 -16.68 7.12 3.75
C TYR A 88 -15.15 7.16 3.94
N PRO A 89 -14.37 8.16 3.45
CA PRO A 89 -12.96 8.20 3.78
C PRO A 89 -12.73 8.30 5.28
N GLU A 90 -13.54 9.09 5.99
CA GLU A 90 -13.46 9.16 7.46
C GLU A 90 -13.81 7.82 8.12
N VAL A 91 -14.87 7.15 7.65
CA VAL A 91 -15.29 5.84 8.20
C VAL A 91 -14.16 4.81 8.04
N MET A 92 -13.62 4.68 6.82
CA MET A 92 -12.57 3.72 6.51
C MET A 92 -11.28 4.03 7.26
N ASN A 93 -10.86 5.29 7.29
CA ASN A 93 -9.62 5.67 7.96
C ASN A 93 -9.70 5.57 9.49
N ARG A 94 -10.86 5.83 10.10
CA ARG A 94 -11.06 5.56 11.54
C ARG A 94 -10.96 4.07 11.86
N ALA A 95 -11.44 3.20 10.97
CA ALA A 95 -11.28 1.75 11.11
C ALA A 95 -9.81 1.33 10.99
N ALA A 96 -9.08 1.87 10.01
CA ALA A 96 -7.64 1.62 9.85
C ALA A 96 -6.86 2.03 11.12
N VAL A 97 -7.07 3.26 11.60
CA VAL A 97 -6.43 3.78 12.82
C VAL A 97 -6.75 2.91 14.03
N ALA A 98 -8.01 2.47 14.20
CA ALA A 98 -8.41 1.64 15.33
C ALA A 98 -7.71 0.27 15.32
N GLU A 99 -7.63 -0.40 14.17
CA GLU A 99 -6.94 -1.70 14.06
C GLU A 99 -5.43 -1.55 14.25
N MET A 100 -4.81 -0.57 13.57
CA MET A 100 -3.38 -0.31 13.64
C MET A 100 -2.92 0.11 15.04
N SER A 101 -3.76 0.84 15.79
CA SER A 101 -3.47 1.21 17.19
C SER A 101 -3.33 -0.01 18.11
N GLY A 102 -3.97 -1.13 17.76
CA GLY A 102 -3.86 -2.40 18.49
C GLY A 102 -2.69 -3.29 18.06
N ALA A 103 -1.90 -2.89 17.06
CA ALA A 103 -0.89 -3.75 16.42
C ALA A 103 0.56 -3.52 16.88
N ASP A 104 0.79 -2.74 17.93
CA ASP A 104 2.12 -2.44 18.50
C ASP A 104 3.16 -1.99 17.46
N LEU A 105 2.78 -0.98 16.67
CA LEU A 105 3.59 -0.49 15.56
C LEU A 105 4.66 0.50 16.04
N ALA A 106 5.91 0.28 15.64
CA ALA A 106 7.00 1.22 15.86
C ALA A 106 6.88 2.47 14.97
N ALA A 107 6.31 2.32 13.77
CA ALA A 107 6.03 3.40 12.84
C ALA A 107 4.74 3.14 12.04
N VAL A 108 4.09 4.23 11.64
CA VAL A 108 2.94 4.26 10.73
C VAL A 108 3.28 5.12 9.52
N ILE A 109 3.19 4.53 8.32
CA ILE A 109 3.61 5.18 7.08
C ILE A 109 2.42 5.37 6.14
N VAL A 110 2.16 6.61 5.75
CA VAL A 110 1.13 6.98 4.78
C VAL A 110 1.80 7.27 3.44
N LYS A 111 1.64 6.36 2.49
CA LYS A 111 2.29 6.39 1.17
C LYS A 111 1.45 7.18 0.15
N GLY A 112 1.13 8.44 0.47
CA GLY A 112 0.43 9.35 -0.44
C GLY A 112 -1.08 9.18 -0.57
N ASP A 113 -1.64 10.12 -1.34
CA ASP A 113 -3.06 10.40 -1.52
C ASP A 113 -3.78 10.54 -0.19
N VAL A 114 -3.25 11.47 0.60
CA VAL A 114 -3.80 11.91 1.88
C VAL A 114 -5.14 12.61 1.68
N SER A 115 -5.18 13.49 0.68
CA SER A 115 -6.30 14.34 0.31
C SER A 115 -6.89 13.89 -1.02
N THR A 116 -8.07 14.42 -1.36
CA THR A 116 -8.69 14.19 -2.68
C THR A 116 -8.36 15.32 -3.63
N ASP A 117 -8.30 16.56 -3.15
CA ASP A 117 -8.02 17.75 -3.97
C ASP A 117 -6.91 18.64 -3.38
N GLY A 118 -6.37 18.25 -2.23
CA GLY A 118 -5.32 18.96 -1.50
C GLY A 118 -5.80 20.26 -0.85
N THR A 119 -7.02 20.27 -0.32
CA THR A 119 -7.52 21.41 0.47
C THR A 119 -7.04 21.35 1.93
N ASP A 120 -6.96 22.51 2.59
CA ASP A 120 -6.55 22.58 4.00
C ASP A 120 -7.47 21.79 4.93
N ASP A 121 -8.78 21.74 4.64
CA ASP A 121 -9.77 20.98 5.43
C ASP A 121 -9.55 19.47 5.31
N GLU A 122 -9.16 18.96 4.13
CA GLU A 122 -8.84 17.55 3.91
C GLU A 122 -7.59 17.15 4.70
N PHE A 123 -6.54 17.97 4.66
CA PHE A 123 -5.33 17.74 5.45
C PHE A 123 -5.59 17.86 6.95
N ALA A 124 -6.38 18.83 7.39
CA ALA A 124 -6.76 18.98 8.80
C ALA A 124 -7.56 17.76 9.29
N MET A 125 -8.44 17.20 8.45
CA MET A 125 -9.17 15.98 8.79
C MET A 125 -8.22 14.78 8.94
N PHE A 126 -7.28 14.60 8.01
CA PHE A 126 -6.23 13.59 8.12
C PHE A 126 -5.45 13.72 9.44
N GLU A 127 -4.97 14.91 9.76
CA GLU A 127 -4.20 15.19 10.98
C GLU A 127 -5.02 14.90 12.25
N SER A 128 -6.31 15.22 12.24
CA SER A 128 -7.21 14.95 13.36
C SER A 128 -7.43 13.45 13.63
N ILE A 129 -7.28 12.60 12.61
CA ILE A 129 -7.51 11.16 12.69
C ILE A 129 -6.20 10.39 12.88
N TYR A 130 -5.24 10.54 11.96
CA TYR A 130 -3.96 9.84 12.01
C TYR A 130 -2.97 10.50 12.97
N GLY A 131 -2.88 11.83 12.94
CA GLY A 131 -1.96 12.57 13.81
C GLY A 131 -2.29 12.36 15.29
N ALA A 132 -3.58 12.43 15.65
CA ALA A 132 -4.05 12.13 17.00
C ALA A 132 -3.84 10.65 17.40
N GLY A 133 -3.91 9.72 16.44
CA GLY A 133 -3.75 8.28 16.70
C GLY A 133 -2.30 7.84 16.91
N PHE A 134 -1.35 8.44 16.18
CA PHE A 134 0.03 7.94 16.10
C PHE A 134 1.12 8.92 16.53
N GLY A 135 0.85 10.22 16.53
CA GLY A 135 1.82 11.26 16.93
C GLY A 135 3.13 11.14 16.16
N ASP A 136 4.25 11.15 16.88
CA ASP A 136 5.60 11.12 16.31
C ASP A 136 5.94 9.83 15.54
N ARG A 137 5.11 8.78 15.64
CA ARG A 137 5.26 7.55 14.84
C ARG A 137 4.69 7.68 13.44
N LEU A 138 3.97 8.76 13.12
CA LEU A 138 3.34 8.98 11.82
C LEU A 138 4.33 9.61 10.85
N HIS A 139 4.55 8.94 9.73
CA HIS A 139 5.37 9.44 8.62
C HIS A 139 4.52 9.46 7.36
N THR A 140 4.53 10.57 6.65
CA THR A 140 3.67 10.79 5.47
C THR A 140 4.50 11.38 4.35
N VAL A 141 4.20 10.93 3.14
CA VAL A 141 4.65 11.56 1.88
C VAL A 141 3.45 11.82 0.99
N ARG A 142 3.63 12.67 -0.02
CA ARG A 142 2.58 13.00 -1.01
C ARG A 142 2.27 11.84 -1.95
N GLY A 143 1.01 11.77 -2.36
CA GLY A 143 0.60 11.20 -3.64
C GLY A 143 0.25 12.30 -4.63
N ASN A 144 -0.20 11.93 -5.83
CA ASN A 144 -0.56 12.92 -6.85
C ASN A 144 -1.75 13.80 -6.43
N HIS A 145 -2.74 13.25 -5.72
CA HIS A 145 -3.89 14.05 -5.25
C HIS A 145 -3.47 15.13 -4.24
N ASP A 146 -2.37 14.91 -3.51
CA ASP A 146 -1.81 15.87 -2.57
C ASP A 146 -1.06 17.03 -3.25
N ALA A 147 -0.88 16.98 -4.57
CA ALA A 147 -0.09 17.94 -5.33
C ALA A 147 -0.78 18.46 -6.61
N TYR A 148 -2.04 18.11 -6.86
CA TYR A 148 -2.76 18.51 -8.09
C TYR A 148 -2.91 20.02 -8.27
N ARG A 149 -2.82 20.81 -7.20
CA ARG A 149 -2.86 22.27 -7.26
C ARG A 149 -1.55 22.90 -6.80
N GLY A 150 -0.47 22.12 -6.79
CA GLY A 150 0.87 22.59 -6.42
C GLY A 150 1.08 22.71 -4.92
N GLN A 151 0.32 21.97 -4.11
CA GLN A 151 0.50 21.94 -2.66
C GLN A 151 1.81 21.25 -2.28
N GLN A 152 2.38 21.68 -1.15
CA GLN A 152 3.68 21.23 -0.65
C GLN A 152 3.58 20.53 0.72
N ARG A 153 2.36 20.29 1.21
CA ARG A 153 2.16 19.59 2.48
C ARG A 153 2.71 18.16 2.34
N TYR A 154 3.59 17.76 3.25
CA TYR A 154 4.28 16.45 3.23
C TYR A 154 5.26 16.24 2.06
N GLU A 155 5.73 17.33 1.44
CA GLU A 155 6.79 17.27 0.43
C GLU A 155 8.12 16.79 1.01
N GLY A 156 8.82 15.97 0.23
CA GLY A 156 10.21 15.59 0.45
C GLY A 156 10.43 14.20 1.05
N ASP A 157 11.65 13.71 0.85
CA ASP A 157 12.05 12.36 1.25
C ASP A 157 12.40 12.28 2.74
N GLN A 158 12.19 11.11 3.33
CA GLN A 158 12.50 10.82 4.72
C GLN A 158 13.28 9.51 4.84
N TRP A 159 14.28 9.50 5.72
CA TRP A 159 14.99 8.31 6.15
C TRP A 159 14.63 8.00 7.59
N ILE A 160 13.94 6.88 7.82
CA ILE A 160 13.37 6.51 9.12
C ILE A 160 14.11 5.27 9.61
N GLU A 161 14.83 5.40 10.71
CA GLU A 161 15.55 4.29 11.32
C GLU A 161 14.70 3.60 12.39
N LEU A 162 14.58 2.28 12.30
CA LEU A 162 13.79 1.45 13.18
C LEU A 162 14.60 0.23 13.64
N PRO A 163 14.19 -0.46 14.71
CA PRO A 163 14.86 -1.69 15.11
C PRO A 163 14.87 -2.73 13.97
N GLY A 164 16.05 -3.05 13.45
CA GLY A 164 16.24 -4.08 12.42
C GLY A 164 16.00 -3.65 10.96
N VAL A 165 15.58 -2.41 10.69
CA VAL A 165 15.28 -1.95 9.32
C VAL A 165 15.41 -0.42 9.21
N ALA A 166 15.70 0.08 8.03
CA ALA A 166 15.48 1.47 7.67
C ALA A 166 14.39 1.59 6.61
N VAL A 167 13.60 2.65 6.66
CA VAL A 167 12.65 3.00 5.61
C VAL A 167 13.12 4.26 4.89
N ALA A 168 13.27 4.15 3.58
CA ALA A 168 13.43 5.30 2.69
C ALA A 168 12.05 5.65 2.12
N LEU A 169 11.37 6.62 2.74
CA LEU A 169 10.09 7.12 2.27
C LEU A 169 10.35 8.24 1.25
N VAL A 170 10.04 7.99 -0.01
CA VAL A 170 10.37 8.87 -1.14
C VAL A 170 9.14 9.56 -1.71
N ASP A 171 9.28 10.85 -2.00
CA ASP A 171 8.26 11.65 -2.64
C ASP A 171 8.31 11.47 -4.15
N THR A 172 7.28 10.81 -4.67
CA THR A 172 7.19 10.48 -6.09
C THR A 172 6.25 11.42 -6.84
N ALA A 173 5.58 12.34 -6.14
CA ALA A 173 4.57 13.20 -6.73
C ALA A 173 5.20 14.27 -7.62
N VAL A 174 4.64 14.43 -8.82
CA VAL A 174 4.95 15.55 -9.70
C VAL A 174 3.80 16.55 -9.59
N PRO A 175 4.05 17.80 -9.14
CA PRO A 175 3.00 18.80 -9.03
C PRO A 175 2.16 18.91 -10.30
N PHE A 176 0.83 19.01 -10.13
CA PHE A 176 -0.16 19.11 -11.20
C PHE A 176 -0.28 17.89 -12.12
N LYS A 177 0.38 16.76 -11.82
CA LYS A 177 0.33 15.56 -12.66
C LYS A 177 -0.15 14.33 -11.88
N PRO A 178 -0.83 13.38 -12.53
CA PRO A 178 -1.25 12.10 -11.93
C PRO A 178 -0.15 11.03 -11.94
N ASN A 179 0.93 11.25 -12.70
CA ASN A 179 2.06 10.33 -12.76
C ASN A 179 3.17 10.73 -11.79
N GLY A 180 4.07 9.78 -11.54
CA GLY A 180 5.20 9.97 -10.63
C GLY A 180 6.54 10.00 -11.35
N THR A 181 7.56 10.46 -10.63
CA THR A 181 8.97 10.39 -11.05
C THR A 181 9.88 10.33 -9.82
N LEU A 182 11.17 10.15 -10.06
CA LEU A 182 12.22 10.38 -9.07
C LEU A 182 13.34 11.15 -9.76
N SER A 183 13.76 12.26 -9.14
CA SER A 183 14.87 13.04 -9.66
C SER A 183 16.21 12.33 -9.44
N SER A 184 17.25 12.74 -10.18
CA SER A 184 18.60 12.25 -9.95
C SER A 184 19.09 12.54 -8.53
N GLU A 185 18.71 13.67 -7.94
CA GLU A 185 19.09 14.04 -6.57
C GLU A 185 18.49 13.07 -5.54
N GLN A 186 17.22 12.68 -5.70
CA GLN A 186 16.57 11.70 -4.82
C GLN A 186 17.21 10.31 -4.98
N LEU A 187 17.56 9.93 -6.21
CA LEU A 187 18.22 8.65 -6.48
C LEU A 187 19.66 8.60 -5.94
N ASP A 188 20.42 9.69 -6.07
CA ASP A 188 21.76 9.83 -5.49
C ASP A 188 21.69 9.81 -3.96
N TRP A 189 20.71 10.52 -3.37
CA TRP A 189 20.44 10.48 -1.93
C TRP A 189 20.14 9.06 -1.44
N LEU A 190 19.27 8.32 -2.14
CA LEU A 190 18.93 6.94 -1.80
C LEU A 190 20.17 6.03 -1.92
N ASP A 191 20.94 6.19 -2.99
CA ASP A 191 22.16 5.41 -3.24
C ASP A 191 23.19 5.62 -2.12
N ASP A 192 23.42 6.88 -1.72
CA ASP A 192 24.36 7.26 -0.66
C ASP A 192 23.92 6.73 0.71
N ARG A 193 22.63 6.87 1.06
CA ARG A 193 22.09 6.36 2.34
C ARG A 193 22.16 4.84 2.40
N ALA A 194 21.75 4.16 1.34
CA ALA A 194 21.78 2.71 1.28
C ALA A 194 23.21 2.14 1.20
N ALA A 195 24.20 2.91 0.74
CA ALA A 195 25.61 2.50 0.71
C ALA A 195 26.20 2.28 2.11
N VAL A 196 25.73 3.03 3.10
CA VAL A 196 26.25 2.99 4.48
C VAL A 196 25.28 2.33 5.47
N ALA A 197 24.10 1.91 5.00
CA ALA A 197 23.10 1.24 5.82
C ALA A 197 23.63 -0.10 6.34
N THR A 198 23.53 -0.32 7.65
CA THR A 198 23.89 -1.60 8.31
C THR A 198 22.68 -2.50 8.53
N THR A 199 21.48 -2.02 8.20
CA THR A 199 20.22 -2.75 8.25
C THR A 199 19.61 -2.83 6.86
N PRO A 200 18.72 -3.81 6.61
CA PRO A 200 17.90 -3.82 5.40
C PRO A 200 17.10 -2.52 5.24
N VAL A 201 16.90 -2.12 4.00
CA VAL A 201 16.21 -0.89 3.60
C VAL A 201 14.97 -1.28 2.81
N ILE A 202 13.82 -0.76 3.22
CA ILE A 202 12.58 -0.81 2.42
C ILE A 202 12.33 0.58 1.86
N VAL A 203 12.27 0.69 0.53
CA VAL A 203 11.90 1.94 -0.13
C VAL A 203 10.39 1.99 -0.25
N MET A 204 9.77 3.09 0.17
CA MET A 204 8.32 3.29 0.12
C MET A 204 8.01 4.57 -0.63
N GLY A 205 7.10 4.53 -1.59
CA GLY A 205 6.63 5.70 -2.32
C GLY A 205 5.14 5.60 -2.60
N HIS A 206 4.57 6.59 -3.28
CA HIS A 206 3.17 6.54 -3.67
C HIS A 206 2.98 5.78 -5.00
N HIS A 207 3.70 6.18 -6.05
CA HIS A 207 3.53 5.65 -7.39
C HIS A 207 4.26 4.31 -7.59
N GLN A 208 3.64 3.33 -8.24
CA GLN A 208 4.27 2.05 -8.55
C GLN A 208 5.40 2.17 -9.58
N GLN A 209 6.43 1.34 -9.44
CA GLN A 209 7.49 1.21 -10.46
C GLN A 209 6.94 0.66 -11.78
N TRP A 210 7.45 1.20 -12.89
CA TRP A 210 7.43 0.49 -14.16
C TRP A 210 8.45 -0.66 -14.10
N ILE A 211 8.06 -1.85 -14.59
CA ILE A 211 8.93 -3.04 -14.63
C ILE A 211 8.86 -3.62 -16.04
N GLY A 212 9.90 -3.45 -16.83
CA GLY A 212 9.99 -3.95 -18.21
C GLY A 212 10.41 -5.43 -18.33
N ALA A 213 11.04 -5.99 -17.31
CA ALA A 213 11.57 -7.35 -17.35
C ALA A 213 10.44 -8.39 -17.55
N GLY A 214 10.60 -9.25 -18.56
CA GLY A 214 9.69 -10.38 -18.83
C GLY A 214 8.51 -10.08 -19.76
N ARG A 215 8.38 -8.86 -20.30
CA ARG A 215 7.36 -8.55 -21.32
C ARG A 215 7.89 -8.80 -22.73
N THR A 216 7.10 -9.48 -23.54
CA THR A 216 7.36 -9.60 -24.97
C THR A 216 7.06 -8.27 -25.67
N ALA A 217 7.69 -7.98 -26.81
CA ALA A 217 7.42 -6.77 -27.60
C ALA A 217 5.94 -6.60 -28.02
N ALA A 218 5.12 -7.66 -27.93
CA ALA A 218 3.68 -7.62 -28.18
C ALA A 218 2.84 -7.24 -26.92
N GLU A 219 3.42 -7.36 -25.73
CA GLU A 219 2.80 -6.98 -24.46
C GLU A 219 3.16 -5.56 -24.04
N VAL A 220 4.17 -4.95 -24.68
CA VAL A 220 4.49 -3.53 -24.55
C VAL A 220 3.51 -2.76 -25.44
N THR A 221 2.46 -2.20 -24.86
CA THR A 221 1.62 -1.22 -25.57
C THR A 221 2.44 0.05 -25.82
N PRO A 222 2.23 0.78 -26.94
CA PRO A 222 3.04 1.94 -27.32
C PRO A 222 3.08 3.12 -26.33
N VAL A 223 2.36 3.04 -25.20
CA VAL A 223 2.22 4.10 -24.18
C VAL A 223 3.43 4.17 -23.22
N GLU A 224 4.42 3.29 -23.37
CA GLU A 224 5.52 3.14 -22.39
C GLU A 224 6.81 3.90 -22.75
N HIS A 225 6.70 4.92 -23.62
CA HIS A 225 7.79 5.83 -23.93
C HIS A 225 7.34 7.30 -23.74
N GLY A 226 7.30 7.77 -22.49
CA GLY A 226 7.07 9.19 -22.17
C GLY A 226 6.25 9.43 -20.90
N ASP A 227 5.93 10.70 -20.66
CA ASP A 227 5.15 11.28 -19.53
C ASP A 227 3.74 10.66 -19.30
N GLU A 228 3.37 9.58 -19.98
CA GLU A 228 2.02 8.99 -20.00
C GLU A 228 1.87 7.74 -19.12
N TYR A 229 2.96 7.16 -18.60
CA TYR A 229 2.84 6.02 -17.67
C TYR A 229 2.24 6.48 -16.34
N PHE A 230 1.21 5.78 -15.86
CA PHE A 230 0.45 6.15 -14.67
C PHE A 230 1.28 6.15 -13.37
N GLY A 231 2.36 5.35 -13.30
CA GLY A 231 3.23 5.26 -12.12
C GLY A 231 4.48 6.14 -12.21
N ILE A 232 5.58 5.68 -11.62
CA ILE A 232 6.90 6.27 -11.84
C ILE A 232 7.28 6.07 -13.30
N ASP A 233 7.64 7.13 -14.01
CA ASP A 233 8.03 7.05 -15.41
C ASP A 233 9.12 5.96 -15.66
N PRO A 234 9.17 5.36 -16.86
CA PRO A 234 10.08 4.25 -17.13
C PRO A 234 11.57 4.58 -16.88
N ALA A 235 12.01 5.80 -17.20
CA ALA A 235 13.43 6.17 -17.05
C ALA A 235 13.81 6.29 -15.56
N ALA A 236 12.98 6.93 -14.75
CA ALA A 236 13.18 6.99 -13.30
C ALA A 236 13.02 5.60 -12.65
N SER A 237 12.11 4.76 -13.14
CA SER A 237 11.96 3.38 -12.66
C SER A 237 13.20 2.52 -12.95
N ASP A 238 13.76 2.62 -14.16
CA ASP A 238 15.01 1.94 -14.52
C ASP A 238 16.19 2.43 -13.68
N ALA A 239 16.26 3.74 -13.43
CA ALA A 239 17.30 4.32 -12.57
C ALA A 239 17.17 3.87 -11.12
N LEU A 240 15.94 3.79 -10.57
CA LEU A 240 15.66 3.22 -9.26
C LEU A 240 16.03 1.72 -9.22
N ALA A 241 15.69 0.94 -10.23
CA ALA A 241 16.09 -0.46 -10.33
C ALA A 241 17.62 -0.62 -10.33
N ALA A 242 18.35 0.28 -11.00
CA ALA A 242 19.81 0.30 -10.98
C ALA A 242 20.38 0.64 -9.59
N VAL A 243 19.75 1.54 -8.83
CA VAL A 243 20.12 1.79 -7.42
C VAL A 243 19.90 0.52 -6.58
N ILE A 244 18.73 -0.11 -6.71
CA ILE A 244 18.37 -1.34 -5.99
C ILE A 244 19.38 -2.47 -6.29
N GLU A 245 19.80 -2.61 -7.56
CA GLU A 245 20.81 -3.60 -7.96
C GLU A 245 22.19 -3.31 -7.34
N ARG A 246 22.61 -2.04 -7.31
CA ARG A 246 23.88 -1.62 -6.71
C ARG A 246 23.90 -1.72 -5.18
N ARG A 247 22.73 -1.67 -4.53
CA ARG A 247 22.59 -1.58 -3.07
C ARG A 247 21.82 -2.80 -2.53
N PRO A 248 22.51 -3.92 -2.24
CA PRO A 248 21.88 -5.13 -1.71
C PRO A 248 21.12 -4.94 -0.39
N ALA A 249 21.43 -3.88 0.35
CA ALA A 249 20.66 -3.50 1.54
C ALA A 249 19.19 -3.17 1.19
N ILE A 250 18.88 -2.71 -0.03
CA ILE A 250 17.51 -2.47 -0.46
C ILE A 250 16.83 -3.79 -0.81
N ILE A 251 15.84 -4.16 0.00
CA ILE A 251 15.17 -5.48 -0.08
C ILE A 251 13.75 -5.42 -0.66
N ALA A 252 13.17 -4.23 -0.82
CA ALA A 252 11.86 -4.04 -1.44
C ALA A 252 11.62 -2.58 -1.87
N TYR A 253 10.75 -2.41 -2.87
CA TYR A 253 10.03 -1.17 -3.14
C TYR A 253 8.52 -1.40 -2.92
N THR A 254 7.83 -0.53 -2.18
CA THR A 254 6.38 -0.65 -1.92
C THR A 254 5.64 0.65 -2.19
N ALA A 255 4.47 0.55 -2.81
CA ALA A 255 3.69 1.66 -3.34
C ALA A 255 2.18 1.52 -3.12
N GLY A 256 1.45 2.63 -3.24
CA GLY A 256 -0.01 2.72 -3.31
C GLY A 256 -0.49 2.99 -4.74
N HIS A 257 -1.31 4.04 -4.92
CA HIS A 257 -1.75 4.68 -6.19
C HIS A 257 -2.70 3.84 -7.06
N THR A 258 -2.38 2.57 -7.22
CA THR A 258 -3.12 1.66 -8.11
C THR A 258 -4.38 1.07 -7.48
N HIS A 259 -4.56 1.29 -6.16
CA HIS A 259 -5.62 0.73 -5.32
C HIS A 259 -5.71 -0.80 -5.32
N ARG A 260 -4.67 -1.50 -5.79
CA ARG A 260 -4.62 -2.96 -5.84
C ARG A 260 -3.44 -3.56 -5.10
N HIS A 261 -3.56 -4.84 -4.76
CA HIS A 261 -2.45 -5.67 -4.37
C HIS A 261 -1.80 -6.33 -5.59
N ARG A 262 -0.49 -6.13 -5.75
CA ARG A 262 0.30 -6.82 -6.77
C ARG A 262 1.76 -6.87 -6.38
N VAL A 263 2.41 -7.99 -6.61
CA VAL A 263 3.87 -8.11 -6.51
C VAL A 263 4.44 -8.41 -7.89
N ARG A 264 5.41 -7.60 -8.29
CA ARG A 264 6.31 -7.87 -9.42
C ARG A 264 7.73 -7.95 -8.89
N THR A 265 8.65 -8.49 -9.69
CA THR A 265 10.06 -8.57 -9.32
C THR A 265 10.90 -7.81 -10.32
N THR A 266 11.88 -7.05 -9.82
CA THR A 266 12.96 -6.51 -10.63
C THR A 266 13.81 -7.64 -11.22
N SER A 267 14.66 -7.32 -12.20
CA SER A 267 15.64 -8.28 -12.76
C SER A 267 16.54 -8.91 -11.69
N GLY A 268 16.89 -8.15 -10.66
CA GLY A 268 17.67 -8.59 -9.50
C GLY A 268 16.87 -9.35 -8.44
N GLY A 269 15.58 -9.64 -8.67
CA GLY A 269 14.73 -10.41 -7.74
C GLY A 269 14.24 -9.63 -6.51
N VAL A 270 14.41 -8.31 -6.47
CA VAL A 270 13.81 -7.46 -5.42
C VAL A 270 12.33 -7.23 -5.74
N PRO A 271 11.40 -7.46 -4.79
CA PRO A 271 9.98 -7.22 -5.02
C PRO A 271 9.67 -5.72 -5.16
N SER A 272 8.87 -5.40 -6.18
CA SER A 272 8.12 -4.16 -6.34
C SER A 272 6.66 -4.45 -6.02
N ILE A 273 6.16 -3.79 -4.98
CA ILE A 273 4.92 -4.15 -4.29
C ILE A 273 3.93 -3.00 -4.45
N GLU A 274 2.69 -3.34 -4.79
CA GLU A 274 1.53 -2.45 -4.80
C GLU A 274 0.60 -2.90 -3.67
N ILE A 275 0.12 -1.96 -2.85
CA ILE A 275 -0.80 -2.19 -1.73
C ILE A 275 -2.14 -1.51 -2.03
N GLY A 276 -3.23 -2.25 -1.84
CA GLY A 276 -4.59 -1.77 -1.99
C GLY A 276 -4.93 -0.60 -1.07
N CYS A 277 -5.87 0.23 -1.50
CA CYS A 277 -6.27 1.46 -0.82
C CYS A 277 -6.99 1.21 0.52
N VAL A 278 -7.06 2.26 1.33
CA VAL A 278 -7.93 2.29 2.52
C VAL A 278 -9.38 2.60 2.16
N LYS A 279 -9.61 3.53 1.23
CA LYS A 279 -10.91 4.21 1.06
C LYS A 279 -12.06 3.35 0.51
N ASP A 280 -11.76 2.30 -0.25
CA ASP A 280 -12.77 1.46 -0.91
C ASP A 280 -12.41 -0.03 -0.85
N PHE A 281 -12.87 -0.87 -1.79
CA PHE A 281 -12.65 -2.32 -1.72
C PHE A 281 -11.19 -2.68 -2.10
N PRO A 282 -10.47 -3.54 -1.34
CA PRO A 282 -10.94 -4.34 -0.20
C PRO A 282 -10.96 -3.61 1.15
N GLY A 283 -10.30 -2.45 1.23
CA GLY A 283 -10.19 -1.65 2.44
C GLY A 283 -9.12 -2.21 3.34
N THR A 284 -7.86 -1.89 3.05
CA THR A 284 -6.71 -2.55 3.66
C THR A 284 -5.68 -1.61 4.27
N TRP A 285 -4.91 -2.15 5.20
CA TRP A 285 -3.61 -1.64 5.62
C TRP A 285 -2.59 -2.78 5.58
N ALA A 286 -1.30 -2.48 5.45
CA ALA A 286 -0.24 -3.48 5.39
C ALA A 286 0.66 -3.42 6.63
N GLU A 287 0.91 -4.58 7.23
CA GLU A 287 1.86 -4.78 8.32
C GLU A 287 3.17 -5.35 7.79
N TYR A 288 4.30 -4.83 8.26
CA TYR A 288 5.63 -5.39 8.05
C TYR A 288 6.18 -5.83 9.41
N ARG A 289 6.33 -7.14 9.61
CA ARG A 289 6.93 -7.72 10.81
C ARG A 289 8.41 -7.96 10.55
N VAL A 290 9.27 -7.20 11.22
CA VAL A 290 10.71 -7.21 10.99
C VAL A 290 11.36 -8.19 11.94
N TYR A 291 11.92 -9.26 11.40
CA TYR A 291 12.75 -10.22 12.14
C TYR A 291 14.21 -10.07 11.74
N GLU A 292 15.12 -10.68 12.50
CA GLU A 292 16.56 -10.64 12.21
C GLU A 292 16.95 -11.21 10.82
N THR A 293 16.14 -12.10 10.25
CA THR A 293 16.46 -12.81 8.99
C THR A 293 15.51 -12.56 7.82
N ALA A 294 14.37 -11.89 8.06
CA ALA A 294 13.41 -11.53 7.02
C ALA A 294 12.39 -10.49 7.52
N VAL A 295 11.67 -9.89 6.58
CA VAL A 295 10.47 -9.11 6.87
C VAL A 295 9.25 -9.87 6.37
N LEU A 296 8.23 -10.08 7.19
CA LEU A 296 6.93 -10.57 6.72
C LEU A 296 6.05 -9.39 6.34
N GLN A 297 5.60 -9.33 5.08
CA GLN A 297 4.49 -8.45 4.70
C GLN A 297 3.18 -9.20 4.93
N VAL A 298 2.25 -8.56 5.64
CA VAL A 298 0.92 -9.08 5.96
C VAL A 298 -0.10 -7.98 5.73
N VAL A 299 -0.86 -8.07 4.64
CA VAL A 299 -2.00 -7.17 4.39
C VAL A 299 -3.19 -7.60 5.25
N HIS A 300 -3.78 -6.64 5.96
CA HIS A 300 -4.99 -6.79 6.75
C HIS A 300 -6.15 -6.11 6.04
N ARG A 301 -7.23 -6.85 5.81
CA ARG A 301 -8.52 -6.28 5.41
C ARG A 301 -9.25 -5.79 6.66
N MET A 302 -9.60 -4.51 6.68
CA MET A 302 -10.34 -3.90 7.79
C MET A 302 -11.65 -4.63 8.01
N SER A 303 -11.94 -4.90 9.27
CA SER A 303 -12.95 -5.85 9.70
C SER A 303 -13.99 -5.24 10.65
N SER A 304 -13.98 -3.91 10.85
CA SER A 304 -15.08 -3.25 11.54
C SER A 304 -16.39 -3.36 10.72
N PRO A 305 -17.56 -3.47 11.38
CA PRO A 305 -18.83 -3.57 10.68
C PRO A 305 -19.07 -2.42 9.69
N GLU A 306 -18.69 -1.19 10.04
CA GLU A 306 -18.88 0.00 9.22
C GLU A 306 -17.96 -0.01 7.99
N ALA A 307 -16.69 -0.41 8.16
CA ALA A 307 -15.74 -0.49 7.06
C ALA A 307 -16.13 -1.59 6.07
N LEU A 308 -16.58 -2.74 6.57
CA LEU A 308 -17.09 -3.83 5.71
C LEU A 308 -18.38 -3.43 5.00
N ALA A 309 -19.31 -2.78 5.69
CA ALA A 309 -20.55 -2.29 5.08
C ALA A 309 -20.30 -1.31 3.93
N TRP A 310 -19.28 -0.46 4.04
CA TRP A 310 -18.87 0.43 2.93
C TRP A 310 -18.10 -0.31 1.83
N SER A 311 -16.99 -0.96 2.17
CA SER A 311 -16.09 -1.59 1.19
C SER A 311 -16.79 -2.67 0.36
N GLU A 312 -17.73 -3.44 0.94
CA GLU A 312 -18.51 -4.43 0.19
C GLU A 312 -19.38 -3.80 -0.92
N ARG A 313 -19.83 -2.55 -0.74
CA ARG A 313 -20.57 -1.81 -1.77
C ARG A 313 -19.68 -1.37 -2.94
N CYS A 314 -18.37 -1.43 -2.77
CA CYS A 314 -17.37 -1.01 -3.75
C CYS A 314 -16.80 -2.16 -4.58
N ARG A 315 -17.31 -3.40 -4.44
CA ARG A 315 -16.81 -4.57 -5.17
C ARG A 315 -16.94 -4.48 -6.69
N ASP A 316 -17.94 -3.74 -7.16
CA ASP A 316 -18.29 -3.58 -8.56
C ASP A 316 -17.89 -2.22 -9.14
N LEU A 317 -17.10 -1.41 -8.42
CA LEU A 317 -16.56 -0.17 -8.98
C LEU A 317 -15.94 -0.46 -10.36
N TYR A 318 -16.10 0.47 -11.29
CA TYR A 318 -15.57 0.37 -12.65
C TYR A 318 -16.11 -0.78 -13.52
N SER A 319 -17.17 -1.50 -13.12
CA SER A 319 -17.75 -2.58 -13.94
C SER A 319 -18.29 -2.10 -15.29
N ASP A 320 -18.72 -0.84 -15.41
CA ASP A 320 -19.17 -0.29 -16.71
C ASP A 320 -18.01 -0.06 -17.69
N PHE A 321 -16.77 -0.17 -17.21
CA PHE A 321 -15.54 -0.15 -18.02
C PHE A 321 -14.98 -1.57 -18.24
N ASP A 322 -15.80 -2.61 -18.05
CA ASP A 322 -15.44 -4.03 -18.16
C ASP A 322 -14.31 -4.47 -17.19
N LEU A 323 -14.06 -3.71 -16.12
CA LEU A 323 -13.08 -4.06 -15.09
C LEU A 323 -13.75 -4.85 -13.97
N ASN A 324 -13.25 -6.06 -13.70
CA ASN A 324 -13.57 -6.77 -12.47
C ASN A 324 -12.74 -6.19 -11.31
N TYR A 325 -13.27 -5.16 -10.66
CA TYR A 325 -12.53 -4.45 -9.62
C TYR A 325 -12.23 -5.30 -8.39
N THR A 326 -13.12 -6.20 -7.99
CA THR A 326 -12.82 -7.17 -6.92
C THR A 326 -11.55 -7.96 -7.21
N LYS A 327 -11.43 -8.55 -8.42
CA LYS A 327 -10.24 -9.31 -8.81
C LYS A 327 -9.02 -8.40 -8.95
N TYR A 328 -9.20 -7.22 -9.52
CA TYR A 328 -8.15 -6.23 -9.72
C TYR A 328 -7.54 -5.77 -8.39
N ALA A 329 -8.38 -5.30 -7.46
CA ALA A 329 -7.97 -4.70 -6.19
C ALA A 329 -7.44 -5.76 -5.21
N LEU A 330 -8.09 -6.92 -5.11
CA LEU A 330 -7.75 -7.92 -4.10
C LEU A 330 -6.41 -8.61 -4.40
N GLY A 331 -6.11 -8.90 -5.67
CA GLY A 331 -4.93 -9.69 -6.05
C GLY A 331 -4.94 -11.12 -5.50
N THR A 332 -3.82 -11.83 -5.61
CA THR A 332 -3.64 -13.16 -5.00
C THR A 332 -3.25 -13.04 -3.53
N LEU A 333 -3.39 -14.13 -2.77
CA LEU A 333 -2.91 -14.14 -1.38
C LEU A 333 -1.39 -13.89 -1.30
N GLN A 334 -0.63 -14.37 -2.29
CA GLN A 334 0.82 -14.17 -2.38
C GLN A 334 1.20 -12.73 -2.74
N ASP A 335 0.29 -11.94 -3.30
CA ASP A 335 0.51 -10.49 -3.47
C ASP A 335 0.34 -9.73 -2.14
N ARG A 336 -0.40 -10.32 -1.19
CA ARG A 336 -0.80 -9.70 0.07
C ARG A 336 0.05 -10.12 1.26
N CYS A 337 0.43 -11.39 1.31
CA CYS A 337 1.02 -12.03 2.48
C CYS A 337 2.20 -12.91 2.08
N PHE A 338 3.43 -12.48 2.36
CA PHE A 338 4.64 -13.20 1.99
C PHE A 338 5.88 -12.73 2.77
N THR A 339 6.96 -13.51 2.66
CA THR A 339 8.26 -13.21 3.28
C THR A 339 9.16 -12.47 2.30
N ILE A 340 9.74 -11.35 2.74
CA ILE A 340 10.79 -10.58 2.06
C ILE A 340 12.12 -10.92 2.74
N PRO A 341 13.04 -11.66 2.09
CA PRO A 341 14.32 -12.02 2.69
C PRO A 341 15.20 -10.80 2.94
N THR A 342 15.83 -10.73 4.12
CA THR A 342 16.98 -9.83 4.34
C THR A 342 18.19 -10.50 3.71
N ARG A 343 18.75 -9.91 2.65
CA ARG A 343 19.80 -10.54 1.82
C ARG A 343 21.10 -10.80 2.56
#